data_AF-A0A811N8T2-F1
#
_entry.id   AF-A0A811N8T2-F1
#
_cell.length_a   1.000
_cell.length_b   1.000
_cell.length_c   1.000
_cell.angle_alpha   90.00
_cell.angle_beta   90.00
_cell.angle_gamma   90.00
#
_symmetry.space_group_name_H-M   'P 1'
#
loop_
_entity.id
_entity.type
_entity.pdbx_description
1 polymer ?
#
loop_
_entity_poly.entity_id
_entity_poly.type
_entity_poly.pdbx_seq_one_letter_code
_entity_poly.pdbx_strand_id
1 'polypeptide(L)'
;MILQKRGLQKRNASIGVVATLFGDKEDVMKLEGNNLMDCGGSEVPDDGLLERHSYSFDTSQSRALALALNKERPVLVIQGPPGTGKTRLLSYLITCVVRRGKRVLVTAPSNAAIDNIVESLSRSGLNIVRVGNPSRISPSVTSMSLGEIVTKRLEKFTQ
;
A
#
# COMPACT_ATOMS: atom_id res chain seq x y z
N MET A 1 -25.28 -9.60 19.40
CA MET A 1 -25.71 -9.51 17.98
C MET A 1 -24.49 -9.73 17.10
N ILE A 2 -24.39 -10.94 16.53
CA ILE A 2 -23.22 -11.46 15.82
C ILE A 2 -23.15 -10.83 14.43
N LEU A 3 -22.05 -10.13 14.12
CA LEU A 3 -21.76 -9.64 12.76
C LEU A 3 -21.69 -10.85 11.81
N GLN A 4 -22.69 -10.96 10.92
CA GLN A 4 -22.74 -12.03 9.93
C GLN A 4 -21.52 -11.94 9.01
N LYS A 5 -20.70 -13.01 9.04
CA LYS A 5 -19.56 -13.33 8.16
C LYS A 5 -19.96 -13.54 6.69
N ARG A 6 -20.65 -12.59 6.06
CA ARG A 6 -21.07 -12.70 4.64
C ARG A 6 -20.28 -11.81 3.67
N GLY A 7 -19.44 -10.89 4.17
CA GLY A 7 -18.62 -10.00 3.33
C GLY A 7 -17.39 -10.67 2.67
N LEU A 8 -16.91 -11.78 3.22
CA LEU A 8 -15.70 -12.49 2.76
C LEU A 8 -15.96 -13.58 1.69
N GLN A 9 -17.23 -13.80 1.30
CA GLN A 9 -17.64 -14.81 0.32
C GLN A 9 -17.74 -14.23 -1.11
N LYS A 10 -16.81 -13.38 -1.52
CA LYS A 10 -16.62 -13.08 -2.96
C LYS A 10 -15.48 -13.96 -3.47
N ARG A 11 -15.79 -14.83 -4.44
CA ARG A 11 -14.81 -15.65 -5.21
C ARG A 11 -13.75 -14.83 -5.96
N ASN A 12 -13.84 -13.51 -5.88
CA ASN A 12 -12.79 -12.57 -6.27
C ASN A 12 -12.25 -11.92 -4.98
N ALA A 13 -11.38 -12.61 -4.25
CA ALA A 13 -10.57 -11.99 -3.22
C ALA A 13 -9.65 -10.97 -3.91
N SER A 14 -10.18 -9.76 -4.12
CA SER A 14 -9.47 -8.63 -4.73
C SER A 14 -8.47 -8.01 -3.75
N ILE A 15 -8.07 -8.78 -2.73
CA ILE A 15 -7.13 -8.41 -1.69
C ILE A 15 -5.80 -9.00 -2.14
N GLY A 16 -5.06 -8.21 -2.92
CA GLY A 16 -3.82 -8.66 -3.53
C GLY A 16 -2.66 -8.71 -2.54
N VAL A 17 -2.60 -7.79 -1.58
CA VAL A 17 -1.56 -7.72 -0.55
C VAL A 17 -2.09 -6.91 0.64
N VAL A 18 -2.11 -7.48 1.84
CA VAL A 18 -2.20 -6.71 3.09
C VAL A 18 -0.78 -6.61 3.65
N ALA A 19 -0.08 -5.53 3.30
CA ALA A 19 1.22 -5.23 3.87
C ALA A 19 1.00 -4.39 5.13
N THR A 20 1.11 -5.04 6.28
CA THR A 20 1.04 -4.36 7.55
C THR A 20 2.45 -3.92 7.95
N LEU A 21 2.69 -2.62 7.90
CA LEU A 21 3.91 -1.98 8.40
C LEU A 21 3.63 -1.44 9.80
N PHE A 22 3.89 -2.24 10.84
CA PHE A 22 3.86 -1.76 12.23
C PHE A 22 5.26 -1.71 12.83
N GLY A 23 5.57 -0.56 13.45
CA GLY A 23 5.41 -0.38 14.91
C GLY A 23 6.34 -1.20 15.81
N ASP A 24 6.52 -0.74 17.05
CA ASP A 24 7.49 -1.25 18.04
C ASP A 24 7.46 -2.77 18.29
N LYS A 25 8.50 -3.26 18.99
CA LYS A 25 8.77 -4.69 19.29
C LYS A 25 7.53 -5.50 19.73
N GLU A 26 6.57 -4.87 20.42
CA GLU A 26 5.35 -5.51 20.93
C GLU A 26 4.33 -5.88 19.84
N ASP A 27 4.16 -5.05 18.80
CA ASP A 27 3.22 -5.31 17.71
C ASP A 27 3.68 -6.51 16.87
N VAL A 28 5.00 -6.63 16.72
CA VAL A 28 5.66 -7.74 16.02
C VAL A 28 5.49 -9.05 16.80
N MET A 29 5.72 -9.03 18.12
CA MET A 29 5.55 -10.22 18.98
C MET A 29 4.11 -10.76 18.96
N LYS A 30 3.09 -9.89 18.91
CA LYS A 30 1.68 -10.31 18.79
C LYS A 30 1.39 -11.02 17.46
N LEU A 31 2.13 -10.71 16.41
CA LEU A 31 1.98 -11.31 15.08
C LEU A 31 2.78 -12.62 14.96
N GLU A 32 3.94 -12.70 15.63
CA GLU A 32 4.71 -13.94 15.78
C GLU A 32 3.91 -15.05 16.48
N GLY A 33 3.20 -14.70 17.56
CA GLY A 33 2.34 -15.65 18.30
C GLY A 33 1.18 -16.26 17.49
N ASN A 34 0.91 -15.75 16.28
CA ASN A 34 -0.18 -16.19 15.41
C ASN A 34 0.28 -16.93 14.13
N ASN A 35 1.56 -17.35 14.05
CA ASN A 35 2.12 -18.10 12.90
C ASN A 35 2.00 -17.42 11.52
N LEU A 36 1.92 -16.08 11.47
CA LEU A 36 1.78 -15.32 10.22
C LEU A 36 3.14 -15.00 9.54
N MET A 37 4.24 -15.52 10.10
CA MET A 37 5.62 -15.10 9.76
C MET A 37 6.35 -16.03 8.76
N ASP A 38 5.77 -17.10 8.23
CA ASP A 38 6.54 -18.10 7.44
C ASP A 38 7.31 -17.50 6.24
N CYS A 39 8.65 -17.54 6.26
CA CYS A 39 9.55 -16.77 5.38
C CYS A 39 10.09 -17.55 4.15
N GLY A 40 9.32 -18.50 3.64
CA GLY A 40 9.67 -19.33 2.47
C GLY A 40 9.90 -18.54 1.18
N GLY A 41 10.99 -18.89 0.48
CA GLY A 41 11.56 -18.11 -0.63
C GLY A 41 10.61 -17.88 -1.81
N SER A 42 10.63 -16.65 -2.32
CA SER A 42 10.13 -16.31 -3.64
C SER A 42 11.09 -15.29 -4.23
N GLU A 43 11.37 -15.40 -5.52
CA GLU A 43 12.18 -14.44 -6.27
C GLU A 43 11.30 -13.23 -6.63
N VAL A 44 11.89 -12.02 -6.66
CA VAL A 44 11.16 -10.82 -7.07
C VAL A 44 10.82 -10.99 -8.55
N PRO A 45 9.54 -10.97 -8.95
CA PRO A 45 9.21 -11.01 -10.37
C PRO A 45 9.76 -9.75 -11.03
N ASP A 46 10.64 -9.93 -12.02
CA ASP A 46 11.15 -8.85 -12.86
C ASP A 46 10.02 -8.34 -13.77
N ASP A 47 9.22 -7.42 -13.23
CA ASP A 47 8.18 -6.72 -13.98
C ASP A 47 8.88 -5.65 -14.83
N GLY A 48 9.26 -6.00 -16.06
CA GLY A 48 9.86 -5.12 -17.09
C GLY A 48 9.02 -3.90 -17.51
N LEU A 49 8.02 -3.52 -16.69
CA LEU A 49 7.16 -2.35 -16.81
C LEU A 49 7.61 -1.17 -15.92
N LEU A 50 8.67 -1.34 -15.13
CA LEU A 50 9.22 -0.31 -14.23
C LEU A 50 10.42 0.42 -14.86
N GLU A 51 10.24 1.00 -16.04
CA GLU A 51 11.24 1.91 -16.58
C GLU A 51 11.34 3.20 -15.73
N ARG A 52 12.57 3.50 -15.29
CA ARG A 52 13.11 4.80 -14.82
C ARG A 52 12.78 5.32 -13.42
N HIS A 53 12.80 4.45 -12.42
CA HIS A 53 13.36 4.86 -11.12
C HIS A 53 14.35 3.77 -10.70
N SER A 54 15.63 4.11 -10.56
CA SER A 54 16.65 3.22 -9.99
C SER A 54 16.31 2.94 -8.53
N TYR A 55 15.35 2.06 -8.29
CA TYR A 55 15.07 1.48 -7.00
C TYR A 55 16.19 0.49 -6.71
N SER A 56 17.27 0.99 -6.11
CA SER A 56 18.24 0.13 -5.43
C SER A 56 17.62 -0.28 -4.10
N PHE A 57 17.27 -1.55 -3.98
CA PHE A 57 16.81 -2.18 -2.75
C PHE A 57 17.90 -3.11 -2.24
N ASP A 58 18.09 -3.14 -0.93
CA ASP A 58 18.97 -4.13 -0.32
C ASP A 58 18.34 -5.55 -0.39
N THR A 59 19.12 -6.56 0.00
CA THR A 59 18.68 -7.97 -0.02
C THR A 59 17.43 -8.20 0.85
N SER A 60 17.32 -7.51 1.99
CA SER A 60 16.18 -7.66 2.91
C SER A 60 14.90 -7.04 2.35
N GLN A 61 15.02 -5.87 1.71
CA GLN A 61 13.94 -5.17 1.03
C GLN A 61 13.46 -5.96 -0.20
N SER A 62 14.39 -6.47 -1.00
CA SER A 62 14.08 -7.31 -2.16
C SER A 62 13.36 -8.59 -1.73
N ARG A 63 13.81 -9.24 -0.64
CA ARG A 63 13.10 -10.38 -0.07
C ARG A 63 11.69 -10.02 0.40
N ALA A 64 11.53 -8.90 1.09
CA ALA A 64 10.21 -8.45 1.54
C ALA A 64 9.25 -8.19 0.37
N LEU A 65 9.75 -7.62 -0.74
CA LEU A 65 8.98 -7.43 -1.96
C LEU A 65 8.54 -8.75 -2.59
N ALA A 66 9.43 -9.72 -2.68
CA ALA A 66 9.08 -11.02 -3.25
C ALA A 66 8.03 -11.75 -2.41
N LEU A 67 8.16 -11.72 -1.09
CA LEU A 67 7.16 -12.27 -0.16
C LEU A 67 5.82 -11.54 -0.26
N ALA A 68 5.84 -10.22 -0.47
CA ALA A 68 4.63 -9.42 -0.60
C ALA A 68 3.86 -9.72 -1.89
N LEU A 69 4.57 -10.11 -2.95
CA LEU A 69 3.98 -10.44 -4.25
C LEU A 69 3.56 -11.91 -4.37
N ASN A 70 3.88 -12.75 -3.38
CA ASN A 70 3.48 -14.15 -3.34
C ASN A 70 1.98 -14.29 -3.01
N LYS A 71 1.22 -14.86 -3.95
CA LYS A 71 -0.25 -15.05 -3.84
C LYS A 71 -0.66 -16.05 -2.76
N GLU A 72 0.22 -16.98 -2.40
CA GLU A 72 -0.04 -17.99 -1.36
C GLU A 72 0.03 -17.38 0.04
N ARG A 73 0.53 -16.13 0.16
CA ARG A 73 0.69 -15.44 1.41
C ARG A 73 -0.34 -14.31 1.57
N PRO A 74 -1.46 -14.56 2.26
CA PRO A 74 -2.53 -13.56 2.40
C PRO A 74 -2.15 -12.39 3.31
N VAL A 75 -1.16 -12.58 4.20
CA VAL A 75 -0.73 -11.58 5.19
C VAL A 75 0.79 -11.56 5.29
N LEU A 76 1.36 -10.36 5.23
CA LEU A 76 2.79 -10.13 5.43
C LEU A 76 3.01 -8.96 6.40
N VAL A 77 3.93 -9.17 7.32
CA VAL A 77 4.41 -8.15 8.26
C VAL A 77 5.81 -7.75 7.83
N ILE A 78 6.00 -6.45 7.61
CA ILE A 78 7.31 -5.90 7.26
C ILE A 78 7.74 -4.97 8.38
N GLN A 79 8.76 -5.39 9.12
CA GLN A 79 9.41 -4.56 10.12
C GLN A 79 10.64 -3.89 9.51
N GLY A 80 10.92 -2.65 9.93
CA GLY A 80 12.27 -2.14 9.81
C GLY A 80 12.58 -1.07 10.83
N PRO A 81 13.85 -0.85 11.18
CA PRO A 81 14.31 0.30 11.96
C PRO A 81 13.95 1.68 11.31
N PRO A 82 14.01 2.79 12.06
CA PRO A 82 13.84 4.12 11.47
C PRO A 82 14.85 4.36 10.35
N GLY A 83 14.42 5.01 9.26
CA GLY A 83 15.28 5.33 8.12
C GLY A 83 15.49 4.21 7.08
N THR A 84 14.99 2.98 7.29
CA THR A 84 15.22 1.86 6.34
C THR A 84 14.35 1.86 5.07
N GLY A 85 13.85 3.03 4.66
CA GLY A 85 13.16 3.16 3.37
C GLY A 85 11.79 2.45 3.28
N LYS A 86 11.11 2.18 4.40
CA LYS A 86 9.77 1.54 4.43
C LYS A 86 8.76 2.20 3.49
N THR A 87 8.66 3.52 3.51
CA THR A 87 7.77 4.28 2.61
C THR A 87 8.15 4.05 1.15
N ARG A 88 9.45 4.04 0.83
CA ARG A 88 9.95 3.79 -0.54
C ARG A 88 9.59 2.39 -1.02
N LEU A 89 9.80 1.38 -0.17
CA LEU A 89 9.44 -0.01 -0.45
C LEU A 89 7.93 -0.17 -0.65
N LEU A 90 7.12 0.44 0.22
CA LEU A 90 5.66 0.40 0.11
C LEU A 90 5.19 1.07 -1.18
N SER A 91 5.72 2.25 -1.53
CA SER A 91 5.35 2.94 -2.78
C SER A 91 5.66 2.10 -4.02
N TYR A 92 6.81 1.41 -4.03
CA TYR A 92 7.17 0.49 -5.11
C TYR A 92 6.21 -0.70 -5.17
N LEU A 93 5.93 -1.33 -4.03
CA LEU A 93 5.01 -2.47 -3.93
C LEU A 93 3.61 -2.09 -4.44
N ILE A 94 3.08 -0.96 -3.98
CA ILE A 94 1.78 -0.43 -4.43
C ILE A 94 1.79 -0.25 -5.95
N THR A 95 2.85 0.36 -6.48
CA THR A 95 2.99 0.59 -7.93
C THR A 95 2.97 -0.72 -8.71
N CYS A 96 3.72 -1.73 -8.27
CA CYS A 96 3.74 -3.05 -8.90
C CYS A 96 2.33 -3.70 -8.88
N VAL A 97 1.66 -3.68 -7.72
CA VAL A 97 0.32 -4.27 -7.56
C VAL A 97 -0.72 -3.56 -8.42
N VAL A 98 -0.70 -2.22 -8.49
CA VAL A 98 -1.65 -1.46 -9.32
C VAL A 98 -1.39 -1.69 -10.81
N ARG A 99 -0.13 -1.75 -11.25
CA ARG A 99 0.22 -2.05 -12.65
C ARG A 99 -0.23 -3.44 -13.10
N ARG A 100 -0.34 -4.39 -12.17
CA ARG A 100 -0.96 -5.72 -12.40
C ARG A 100 -2.49 -5.67 -12.44
N GLY A 101 -3.09 -4.49 -12.57
CA GLY A 101 -4.54 -4.29 -12.68
C GLY A 101 -5.31 -4.50 -11.38
N LYS A 102 -4.63 -4.51 -10.23
CA LYS A 102 -5.28 -4.64 -8.92
C LYS A 102 -5.57 -3.28 -8.30
N ARG A 103 -6.51 -3.24 -7.36
CA ARG A 103 -6.80 -2.06 -6.53
C ARG A 103 -6.20 -2.25 -5.16
N VAL A 104 -5.60 -1.19 -4.62
CA VAL A 104 -4.93 -1.20 -3.31
C VAL A 104 -5.63 -0.21 -2.39
N LEU A 105 -5.94 -0.65 -1.18
CA LEU A 105 -6.36 0.22 -0.08
C LEU A 105 -5.16 0.43 0.85
N VAL A 106 -4.80 1.68 1.09
CA VAL A 106 -3.73 2.05 2.01
C VAL A 106 -4.33 2.67 3.25
N THR A 107 -3.90 2.19 4.42
CA THR A 107 -4.32 2.70 5.73
C THR A 107 -3.11 2.93 6.63
N ALA A 108 -3.16 3.95 7.47
CA ALA A 108 -2.10 4.29 8.42
C ALA A 108 -2.72 4.96 9.66
N PRO A 109 -2.03 4.93 10.81
CA PRO A 109 -2.58 5.48 12.06
C PRO A 109 -2.69 7.01 12.08
N SER A 110 -1.97 7.72 11.21
CA SER A 110 -2.00 9.18 11.14
C SER A 110 -2.25 9.69 9.72
N ASN A 111 -2.91 10.85 9.61
CA ASN A 111 -3.12 11.52 8.32
C ASN A 111 -1.79 11.86 7.65
N ALA A 112 -0.81 12.33 8.42
CA ALA A 112 0.52 12.65 7.91
C ALA A 112 1.21 11.44 7.27
N ALA A 113 1.06 10.23 7.85
CA ALA A 113 1.62 9.02 7.25
C ALA A 113 0.97 8.68 5.90
N ILE A 114 -0.35 8.85 5.78
CA ILE A 114 -1.05 8.68 4.49
C ILE A 114 -0.56 9.72 3.48
N ASP A 115 -0.49 10.98 3.88
CA ASP A 115 -0.14 12.06 2.97
C ASP A 115 1.30 11.89 2.45
N ASN A 116 2.23 11.44 3.29
CA ASN A 116 3.59 11.08 2.88
C ASN A 116 3.63 9.93 1.84
N ILE A 117 2.78 8.92 1.99
CA ILE A 117 2.68 7.81 1.01
C ILE A 117 2.09 8.33 -0.30
N VAL A 118 1.01 9.13 -0.23
CA VAL A 118 0.38 9.74 -1.41
C VAL A 118 1.35 10.64 -2.16
N GLU A 119 2.12 11.46 -1.44
CA GLU A 119 3.17 12.30 -2.02
C GLU A 119 4.26 11.47 -2.69
N SER A 120 4.72 10.39 -2.04
CA SER A 120 5.69 9.46 -2.64
C SER A 120 5.17 8.80 -3.91
N LEU A 121 3.86 8.60 -4.03
CA LEU A 121 3.21 8.00 -5.20
C LEU A 121 2.80 9.03 -6.25
N SER A 122 2.81 10.33 -5.96
CA SER A 122 2.35 11.38 -6.88
C SER A 122 3.03 11.34 -8.26
N ARG A 123 4.30 10.92 -8.31
CA ARG A 123 5.12 10.84 -9.53
C ARG A 123 5.01 9.51 -10.29
N SER A 124 4.25 8.55 -9.76
CA SER A 124 4.14 7.21 -10.33
C SER A 124 3.14 7.10 -11.49
N GLY A 125 2.36 8.15 -11.74
CA GLY A 125 1.31 8.17 -12.76
C GLY A 125 0.08 7.31 -12.41
N LEU A 126 -0.03 6.87 -11.16
CA LEU A 126 -1.16 6.07 -10.69
C LEU A 126 -2.40 6.94 -10.42
N ASN A 127 -3.58 6.36 -10.59
CA ASN A 127 -4.84 6.99 -10.21
C ASN A 127 -5.08 6.81 -8.70
N ILE A 128 -4.82 7.86 -7.93
CA ILE A 128 -4.88 7.85 -6.46
C ILE A 128 -6.06 8.68 -6.00
N VAL A 129 -6.81 8.16 -5.02
CA VAL A 129 -7.90 8.88 -4.36
C VAL A 129 -7.63 8.92 -2.85
N ARG A 130 -7.34 10.11 -2.34
CA ARG A 130 -7.17 10.39 -0.91
C ARG A 130 -8.53 10.71 -0.29
N VAL A 131 -9.01 9.83 0.57
CA VAL A 131 -10.30 9.99 1.28
C VAL A 131 -10.04 10.51 2.69
N GLY A 132 -10.70 11.59 3.09
CA GLY A 132 -10.57 12.18 4.42
C GLY A 132 -11.16 13.60 4.49
N ASN A 133 -11.19 14.17 5.70
CA ASN A 133 -11.61 15.56 5.89
C ASN A 133 -10.58 16.51 5.23
N PRO A 134 -10.98 17.41 4.32
CA PRO A 134 -10.08 18.36 3.66
C PRO A 134 -9.21 19.18 4.62
N SER A 135 -9.71 19.52 5.81
CA SER A 135 -8.94 20.29 6.80
C SER A 135 -7.76 19.52 7.42
N ARG A 136 -7.69 18.20 7.20
CA ARG A 136 -6.66 17.29 7.72
C ARG A 136 -5.78 16.70 6.63
N ILE A 137 -5.88 17.22 5.41
CA ILE A 137 -5.08 16.79 4.25
C ILE A 137 -4.01 17.83 3.99
N SER A 138 -2.76 17.38 3.81
CA SER A 138 -1.66 18.26 3.43
C SER A 138 -1.93 18.95 2.08
N PRO A 139 -1.60 20.25 1.93
CA PRO A 139 -1.73 20.97 0.66
C PRO A 139 -1.02 20.30 -0.51
N SER A 140 0.08 19.57 -0.26
CA SER A 140 0.84 18.86 -1.29
C SER A 140 0.05 17.74 -1.99
N VAL A 141 -0.99 17.20 -1.34
CA VAL A 141 -1.77 16.07 -1.85
C VAL A 141 -3.26 16.38 -2.04
N THR A 142 -3.69 17.63 -1.81
CA THR A 142 -5.09 18.07 -1.96
C THR A 142 -5.65 17.80 -3.35
N SER A 143 -4.82 17.90 -4.40
CA SER A 143 -5.19 17.61 -5.79
C SER A 143 -5.68 16.16 -6.01
N MET A 144 -5.27 15.24 -5.14
CA MET A 144 -5.65 13.83 -5.15
C MET A 144 -6.78 13.53 -4.15
N SER A 145 -7.32 14.53 -3.45
CA SER A 145 -8.43 14.34 -2.53
C SER A 145 -9.73 14.04 -3.27
N LEU A 146 -10.60 13.22 -2.66
CA LEU A 146 -11.89 12.88 -3.25
C LEU A 146 -12.72 14.12 -3.59
N GLY A 147 -12.76 15.10 -2.68
CA GLY A 147 -13.52 16.35 -2.90
C GLY A 147 -13.04 17.10 -4.13
N GLU A 148 -11.73 17.33 -4.21
CA GLU A 148 -11.12 18.06 -5.33
C GLU A 148 -11.30 17.34 -6.68
N ILE A 149 -11.18 16.01 -6.68
CA ILE A 149 -11.41 15.19 -7.88
C ILE A 149 -12.86 15.30 -8.36
N VAL A 150 -13.83 15.30 -7.44
CA VAL A 150 -15.25 15.43 -7.78
C VAL A 150 -15.54 16.83 -8.31
N THR A 151 -15.08 17.88 -7.64
CA THR A 151 -15.27 19.27 -8.09
C THR A 151 -14.75 19.47 -9.50
N LYS A 152 -13.50 19.06 -9.79
CA LYS A 152 -12.89 19.15 -11.13
C LYS A 152 -13.65 18.37 -12.21
N ARG A 153 -14.31 17.27 -11.84
CA ARG A 153 -15.14 16.50 -12.79
C ARG A 153 -16.46 17.20 -13.04
N LEU A 154 -17.09 17.77 -12.01
CA LEU A 154 -18.35 18.48 -12.12
C LEU A 154 -18.22 19.76 -12.96
N GLU A 155 -17.13 20.50 -12.84
CA GLU A 155 -16.86 21.69 -13.67
C GLU A 155 -16.94 21.39 -15.18
N LYS A 156 -16.55 20.19 -15.60
CA LYS A 156 -16.62 19.76 -17.02
C LYS A 156 -18.03 19.48 -17.52
N PHE A 157 -19.01 19.31 -16.64
CA PHE A 157 -20.41 19.08 -16.99
C PHE A 157 -21.23 20.37 -17.01
N THR A 158 -20.73 21.42 -16.36
CA THR A 158 -21.40 22.73 -16.28
C THR A 158 -20.99 23.65 -17.45
N GLN A 159 -19.98 23.26 -18.24
CA GLN A 159 -19.60 23.88 -19.51
C GLN A 159 -20.18 23.10 -20.69
#